data_AF-A0A7X7UEY7-F1
#
_entry.id   AF-A0A7X7UEY7-F1
#
_cell.length_a   1.000
_cell.length_b   1.000
_cell.length_c   1.000
_cell.angle_alpha   90.00
_cell.angle_beta   90.00
_cell.angle_gamma   90.00
#
_symmetry.space_group_name_H-M   'P 1'
#
loop_
_entity.id
_entity.type
_entity.pdbx_description
1 polymer ?
#
loop_
_entity_poly.entity_id
_entity_poly.type
_entity_poly.pdbx_seq_one_letter_code
_entity_poly.pdbx_strand_id
1 'polypeptide(L)'
;MNEKPTITRDGDCIVVHILMTFKRSGGRKEIIVPQGLDGKTSSKQAAQNAILVAIARAFRWKELIESGRVKNLAEIARANKVDCSYVSRTLDLTLLAPDIIDAILDGREPSGLSLARLTKKQIPLLWEEQP
;
A
#
# COMPACT_ATOMS: atom_id res chain seq x y z
N MET A 1 16.19 16.50 -7.01
CA MET A 1 17.54 16.79 -7.57
C MET A 1 18.14 15.46 -7.99
N ASN A 2 18.36 15.25 -9.29
CA ASN A 2 18.95 14.02 -9.83
C ASN A 2 20.48 14.19 -9.92
N GLU A 3 21.19 13.88 -8.84
CA GLU A 3 22.65 13.75 -8.89
C GLU A 3 22.99 12.39 -9.50
N LYS A 4 23.70 12.40 -10.63
CA LYS A 4 24.09 11.18 -11.36
C LYS A 4 25.15 10.41 -10.57
N PRO A 5 25.17 9.07 -10.63
CA PRO A 5 26.22 8.29 -9.99
C PRO A 5 27.58 8.64 -10.58
N THR A 6 28.59 8.76 -9.71
CA THR A 6 29.96 9.06 -10.12
C THR A 6 30.78 7.78 -10.09
N ILE A 7 31.48 7.47 -11.19
CA ILE A 7 32.41 6.35 -11.27
C ILE A 7 33.82 6.93 -11.23
N THR A 8 34.60 6.51 -10.23
CA THR A 8 36.01 6.88 -10.08
C THR A 8 36.86 5.61 -10.09
N ARG A 9 38.08 5.72 -10.61
CA ARG A 9 39.06 4.64 -10.57
C ARG A 9 40.09 4.96 -9.50
N ASP A 10 40.27 4.05 -8.54
CA ASP A 10 41.26 4.13 -7.47
C ASP A 10 42.23 2.96 -7.61
N GLY A 11 43.37 3.21 -8.25
CA GLY A 11 44.32 2.17 -8.67
C GLY A 11 43.68 1.13 -9.61
N ASP A 12 43.68 -0.13 -9.16
CA ASP A 12 43.06 -1.26 -9.88
C ASP A 12 41.59 -1.48 -9.54
N CYS A 13 41.01 -0.64 -8.66
CA CYS A 13 39.61 -0.73 -8.25
C CYS A 13 38.73 0.30 -8.97
N ILE A 14 37.50 -0.09 -9.29
CA ILE A 14 36.44 0.81 -9.74
C ILE A 14 35.55 1.14 -8.54
N VAL A 15 35.48 2.41 -8.17
CA VAL A 15 34.64 2.94 -7.09
C VAL A 15 33.43 3.61 -7.70
N VAL A 16 32.23 3.14 -7.33
CA VAL A 16 30.96 3.74 -7.79
C VAL A 16 30.28 4.41 -6.61
N HIS A 17 30.11 5.73 -6.69
CA HIS A 17 29.41 6.51 -5.68
C HIS A 17 27.95 6.70 -6.09
N ILE A 18 27.04 6.06 -5.35
CA ILE A 18 25.59 6.13 -5.56
C ILE A 18 24.97 6.78 -4.33
N LEU A 19 24.32 7.92 -4.52
CA LEU A 19 23.54 8.55 -3.47
C LEU A 19 22.26 7.75 -3.27
N MET A 20 22.07 7.12 -2.11
CA MET A 20 20.88 6.32 -1.81
C MET A 20 20.30 6.68 -0.44
N THR A 21 18.99 6.52 -0.29
CA THR A 21 18.27 6.79 0.97
C THR A 21 17.84 5.48 1.62
N PHE A 22 18.02 5.36 2.93
CA PHE A 22 17.52 4.21 3.69
C PHE A 22 16.15 4.52 4.30
N LYS A 23 15.18 3.63 4.09
CA LYS A 23 13.86 3.70 4.75
C LYS A 23 13.64 2.43 5.57
N ARG A 24 12.92 2.55 6.69
CA ARG A 24 12.45 1.40 7.47
C ARG A 24 10.95 1.22 7.27
N SER A 25 10.52 0.01 6.90
CA SER A 25 9.11 -0.36 6.77
C SER A 25 8.88 -1.71 7.44
N GLY A 26 8.02 -1.77 8.46
CA GLY A 26 7.64 -3.02 9.14
C GLY A 26 8.83 -3.83 9.72
N GLY A 27 9.89 -3.17 10.20
CA GLY A 27 11.10 -3.82 10.73
C GLY A 27 12.12 -4.23 9.67
N ARG A 28 11.83 -4.07 8.37
CA ARG A 28 12.76 -4.31 7.26
C ARG A 28 13.48 -3.02 6.87
N LYS A 29 14.79 -3.12 6.57
CA LYS A 29 15.58 -2.02 5.98
C LYS A 29 15.40 -2.07 4.46
N GLU A 30 14.85 -1.01 3.88
CA GLU A 30 14.73 -0.83 2.44
C GLU A 30 15.76 0.19 1.96
N ILE A 31 16.46 -0.15 0.88
CA ILE A 31 17.38 0.75 0.18
C ILE A 31 16.59 1.39 -0.97
N ILE A 32 16.47 2.71 -0.95
CA ILE A 32 15.85 3.50 -2.00
C ILE A 32 16.99 4.06 -2.86
N VAL A 33 17.14 3.53 -4.07
CA VAL A 33 18.09 4.04 -5.06
C VAL A 33 17.46 5.17 -5.89
N PRO A 34 18.28 6.07 -6.48
CA PRO A 34 17.79 7.12 -7.38
C PRO A 34 17.05 6.53 -8.58
N GLN A 35 16.02 7.25 -9.03
CA GLN A 35 15.19 6.88 -10.18
C GLN A 35 16.07 6.57 -11.41
N GLY A 36 15.99 5.34 -11.91
CA GLY A 36 16.68 4.90 -13.13
C GLY A 36 17.93 4.03 -12.91
N LEU A 37 18.28 3.69 -11.67
CA LEU A 37 19.35 2.74 -11.32
C LEU A 37 18.80 1.44 -10.70
N ASP A 38 17.54 1.44 -10.31
CA ASP A 38 16.74 0.29 -9.95
C ASP A 38 16.26 -0.43 -11.20
N GLY A 39 17.02 -1.41 -11.68
CA GLY A 39 16.51 -2.40 -12.65
C GLY A 39 15.28 -3.20 -12.16
N LYS A 40 14.59 -2.78 -11.08
CA LYS A 40 13.39 -3.39 -10.48
C LYS A 40 12.50 -2.33 -9.80
N THR A 41 11.48 -1.91 -10.52
CA THR A 41 10.24 -1.24 -10.08
C THR A 41 9.37 -2.15 -9.18
N SER A 42 9.87 -2.67 -8.05
CA SER A 42 9.19 -3.81 -7.38
C SER A 42 8.55 -3.52 -6.01
N SER A 43 9.00 -2.55 -5.22
CA SER A 43 8.44 -2.34 -3.87
C SER A 43 7.19 -1.47 -3.86
N LYS A 44 7.20 -0.34 -4.60
CA LYS A 44 6.03 0.55 -4.72
C LYS A 44 4.86 -0.16 -5.41
N GLN A 45 5.14 -0.91 -6.48
CA GLN A 45 4.13 -1.67 -7.22
C GLN A 45 3.49 -2.77 -6.37
N ALA A 46 4.27 -3.48 -5.56
CA ALA A 46 3.75 -4.52 -4.67
C ALA A 46 2.86 -3.95 -3.55
N ALA A 47 3.21 -2.78 -2.99
CA ALA A 47 2.39 -2.10 -2.00
C ALA A 47 1.06 -1.60 -2.59
N GLN A 48 1.09 -1.02 -3.80
CA GLN A 48 -0.10 -0.61 -4.54
C GLN A 48 -1.04 -1.80 -4.80
N ASN A 49 -0.49 -2.92 -5.26
CA ASN A 49 -1.26 -4.14 -5.48
C ASN A 49 -1.97 -4.63 -4.21
N ALA A 50 -1.33 -4.50 -3.04
CA ALA A 50 -1.94 -4.93 -1.78
C ALA A 50 -3.15 -4.07 -1.37
N ILE A 51 -3.06 -2.74 -1.56
CA ILE A 51 -4.17 -1.81 -1.26
C ILE A 51 -5.33 -2.05 -2.23
N LEU A 52 -5.03 -2.17 -3.53
CA LEU A 52 -6.04 -2.46 -4.55
C LEU A 52 -6.79 -3.76 -4.28
N VAL A 53 -6.07 -4.84 -3.96
CA VAL A 53 -6.70 -6.13 -3.61
C VAL A 53 -7.58 -6.01 -2.36
N ALA A 54 -7.19 -5.21 -1.38
CA ALA A 54 -7.98 -5.01 -0.18
C ALA A 54 -9.26 -4.21 -0.44
N ILE A 55 -9.19 -3.15 -1.25
CA ILE A 55 -10.37 -2.40 -1.69
C ILE A 55 -11.33 -3.30 -2.47
N ALA A 56 -10.81 -4.07 -3.44
CA ALA A 56 -11.62 -5.01 -4.20
C ALA A 56 -12.31 -6.04 -3.30
N ARG A 57 -11.59 -6.57 -2.29
CA ARG A 57 -12.18 -7.46 -1.27
C ARG A 57 -13.26 -6.78 -0.45
N ALA A 58 -13.03 -5.54 -0.03
CA ALA A 58 -13.98 -4.76 0.75
C ALA A 58 -15.33 -4.64 0.02
N PHE A 59 -15.30 -4.20 -1.24
CA PHE A 59 -16.51 -4.09 -2.06
C PHE A 59 -17.17 -5.45 -2.32
N ARG A 60 -16.37 -6.49 -2.58
CA ARG A 60 -16.92 -7.85 -2.77
C ARG A 60 -17.60 -8.38 -1.51
N TRP A 61 -17.02 -8.15 -0.34
CA TRP A 61 -17.61 -8.58 0.92
C TRP A 61 -18.86 -7.79 1.28
N LYS A 62 -18.86 -6.48 1.01
CA LYS A 62 -20.05 -5.62 1.12
C LYS A 62 -21.19 -6.16 0.26
N GLU A 63 -20.92 -6.45 -1.01
CA GLU A 63 -21.91 -7.04 -1.94
C GLU A 63 -22.44 -8.39 -1.43
N LEU A 64 -21.58 -9.27 -0.89
CA LEU A 64 -22.01 -10.55 -0.32
C LEU A 64 -22.97 -10.37 0.87
N ILE A 65 -22.72 -9.36 1.71
CA ILE A 65 -23.57 -9.02 2.86
C ILE A 65 -24.91 -8.44 2.36
N GLU A 66 -24.85 -7.45 1.47
CA GLU A 66 -26.04 -6.77 0.94
C GLU A 66 -26.94 -7.72 0.12
N SER A 67 -26.34 -8.67 -0.60
CA SER A 67 -27.08 -9.71 -1.33
C SER A 67 -27.63 -10.81 -0.42
N GLY A 68 -27.33 -10.81 0.88
CA GLY A 68 -27.75 -11.85 1.81
C GLY A 68 -27.09 -13.22 1.58
N ARG A 69 -26.09 -13.29 0.68
CA ARG A 69 -25.34 -14.53 0.38
C ARG A 69 -24.50 -15.02 1.56
N VAL A 70 -24.16 -14.12 2.47
CA VAL A 70 -23.53 -14.44 3.76
C VAL A 70 -24.38 -13.87 4.88
N LYS A 71 -24.47 -14.60 6.00
CA LYS A 71 -25.34 -14.23 7.13
C LYS A 71 -24.74 -13.14 8.01
N ASN A 72 -23.41 -13.09 8.11
CA ASN A 72 -22.69 -12.15 8.97
C ASN A 72 -21.19 -12.13 8.65
N LEU A 73 -20.47 -11.19 9.27
CA LEU A 73 -19.01 -11.05 9.14
C LEU A 73 -18.25 -12.30 9.55
N ALA A 74 -18.75 -13.09 10.51
CA ALA A 74 -18.07 -14.32 10.96
C ALA A 74 -18.05 -15.40 9.87
N GLU A 75 -19.04 -15.43 8.98
CA GLU A 75 -19.03 -16.31 7.83
C GLU A 75 -17.93 -15.93 6.82
N ILE A 76 -17.79 -14.64 6.53
CA ILE A 76 -16.69 -14.12 5.70
C ILE A 76 -15.33 -14.43 6.35
N ALA A 77 -15.20 -14.20 7.66
CA ALA A 77 -13.99 -14.45 8.42
C ALA A 77 -13.55 -15.93 8.33
N ARG A 78 -14.48 -16.86 8.57
CA ARG A 78 -14.24 -18.31 8.46
C ARG A 78 -13.87 -18.73 7.04
N ALA A 79 -14.60 -18.24 6.03
CA ALA A 79 -14.35 -18.59 4.63
C ALA A 79 -12.95 -18.13 4.15
N ASN A 80 -12.46 -17.02 4.69
CA ASN A 80 -11.16 -16.45 4.31
C ASN A 80 -10.04 -16.78 5.31
N LYS A 81 -10.31 -17.54 6.37
CA LYS A 81 -9.37 -17.88 7.46
C LYS A 81 -8.71 -16.64 8.09
N VAL A 82 -9.51 -15.61 8.32
CA VAL A 82 -9.11 -14.35 8.96
C VAL A 82 -9.96 -14.09 10.19
N ASP A 83 -9.58 -13.12 11.02
CA ASP A 83 -10.39 -12.72 12.16
C ASP A 83 -11.49 -11.71 11.77
N CYS A 84 -12.55 -11.62 12.57
CA CYS A 84 -13.65 -10.69 12.32
C CYS A 84 -13.20 -9.22 12.33
N SER A 85 -12.17 -8.85 13.10
CA SER A 85 -11.66 -7.48 13.13
C SER A 85 -10.98 -7.11 11.82
N TYR A 86 -10.26 -8.06 11.20
CA TYR A 86 -9.71 -7.88 9.86
C TYR A 86 -10.82 -7.70 8.81
N VAL A 87 -11.91 -8.47 8.91
CA VAL A 87 -13.08 -8.29 8.03
C VAL A 87 -13.67 -6.89 8.21
N SER A 88 -13.88 -6.45 9.45
CA SER A 88 -14.39 -5.11 9.76
C SER A 88 -13.49 -4.01 9.18
N ARG A 89 -12.17 -4.05 9.46
CA ARG A 89 -11.20 -3.07 8.94
C ARG A 89 -11.11 -3.05 7.42
N THR A 90 -11.33 -4.19 6.78
CA THR A 90 -11.37 -4.27 5.31
C THR A 90 -12.65 -3.63 4.79
N LEU A 91 -13.80 -3.91 5.41
CA LEU A 91 -15.08 -3.28 5.05
C LEU A 91 -15.06 -1.75 5.24
N ASP A 92 -14.34 -1.25 6.24
CA ASP A 92 -14.15 0.19 6.45
C ASP A 92 -13.54 0.88 5.22
N LEU A 93 -12.74 0.17 4.39
CA LEU A 93 -12.19 0.71 3.15
C LEU A 93 -13.28 1.13 2.14
N THR A 94 -14.51 0.61 2.26
CA THR A 94 -15.65 1.06 1.44
C THR A 94 -16.18 2.45 1.83
N LEU A 95 -15.73 2.99 2.97
CA LEU A 95 -16.09 4.33 3.47
C LEU A 95 -15.08 5.41 3.03
N LEU A 96 -14.06 5.03 2.26
CA LEU A 96 -13.12 5.98 1.69
C LEU A 96 -13.82 6.92 0.72
N ALA A 97 -13.35 8.17 0.71
CA ALA A 97 -13.78 9.19 -0.21
C ALA A 97 -13.51 8.73 -1.66
N PRO A 98 -14.44 8.97 -2.61
CA PRO A 98 -14.31 8.49 -3.98
C PRO A 98 -13.03 8.94 -4.67
N ASP A 99 -12.60 10.18 -4.42
CA ASP A 99 -11.37 10.78 -4.94
C ASP A 99 -10.11 10.04 -4.44
N ILE A 100 -10.11 9.56 -3.20
CA ILE A 100 -9.02 8.71 -2.66
C ILE A 100 -9.01 7.36 -3.38
N ILE A 101 -10.17 6.75 -3.60
CA ILE A 101 -10.27 5.48 -4.34
C ILE A 101 -9.75 5.66 -5.77
N ASP A 102 -10.16 6.72 -6.46
CA ASP A 102 -9.71 7.06 -7.81
C ASP A 102 -8.19 7.30 -7.84
N ALA A 103 -7.65 8.04 -6.87
CA ALA A 103 -6.22 8.27 -6.75
C ALA A 103 -5.43 6.97 -6.55
N ILE A 104 -5.97 6.00 -5.79
CA ILE A 104 -5.36 4.68 -5.60
C ILE A 104 -5.42 3.87 -6.90
N LEU A 105 -6.56 3.87 -7.60
CA LEU A 105 -6.73 3.18 -8.88
C LEU A 105 -5.77 3.72 -9.95
N ASP A 106 -5.53 5.03 -9.95
CA ASP A 106 -4.59 5.71 -10.85
C ASP A 106 -3.11 5.54 -10.45
N GLY A 107 -2.83 4.85 -9.33
CA GLY A 107 -1.47 4.73 -8.78
C GLY A 107 -0.88 6.04 -8.25
N ARG A 108 -1.73 7.07 -8.10
CA ARG A 108 -1.43 8.41 -7.57
C ARG A 108 -1.71 8.48 -6.06
N GLU A 109 -1.39 7.42 -5.35
CA GLU A 109 -1.60 7.34 -3.90
C GLU A 109 -0.89 8.50 -3.18
N PRO A 110 -1.57 9.17 -2.22
CA PRO A 110 -0.94 10.17 -1.35
C PRO A 110 0.33 9.60 -0.71
N SER A 111 1.40 10.39 -0.67
CA SER A 111 2.70 9.91 -0.20
C SER A 111 2.63 9.33 1.22
N GLY A 112 2.85 8.02 1.36
CA GLY A 112 2.80 7.34 2.66
C GLY A 112 1.44 6.74 3.02
N LEU A 113 0.49 6.70 2.09
CA LEU A 113 -0.67 5.81 2.16
C LEU A 113 -0.16 4.36 2.13
N SER A 114 -0.67 3.54 3.04
CA SER A 114 -0.41 2.11 3.07
C SER A 114 -1.62 1.42 3.67
N LEU A 115 -1.82 0.15 3.34
CA LEU A 115 -2.89 -0.64 3.94
C LEU A 115 -2.82 -0.60 5.48
N ALA A 116 -1.61 -0.71 6.04
CA ALA A 116 -1.41 -0.60 7.47
C ALA A 116 -1.86 0.76 8.03
N ARG A 117 -1.72 1.86 7.30
CA ARG A 117 -2.17 3.19 7.73
C ARG A 117 -3.71 3.30 7.68
N LEU A 118 -4.32 2.78 6.62
CA LEU A 118 -5.77 2.75 6.44
C LEU A 118 -6.47 1.85 7.45
N THR A 119 -5.85 0.74 7.86
CA THR A 119 -6.46 -0.22 8.79
C THR A 119 -6.08 -0.01 10.27
N LYS A 120 -5.07 0.81 10.58
CA LYS A 120 -4.59 1.01 11.96
C LYS A 120 -5.33 2.13 12.71
N LYS A 121 -5.82 3.14 11.99
CA LYS A 121 -6.69 4.18 12.53
C LYS A 121 -8.08 3.99 11.94
N GLN A 122 -9.11 4.26 12.74
CA GLN A 122 -10.46 4.34 12.20
C GLN A 122 -10.50 5.44 11.16
N ILE A 123 -11.06 5.14 9.99
CA ILE A 123 -11.16 6.10 8.89
C ILE A 123 -12.11 7.22 9.35
N PRO A 124 -11.71 8.51 9.26
CA PRO A 124 -12.58 9.63 9.59
C PRO A 124 -13.89 9.54 8.82
N LEU A 125 -15.00 9.84 9.49
CA LEU A 125 -16.34 9.80 8.88
C LEU A 125 -16.52 10.91 7.84
N LEU A 126 -15.86 12.06 8.05
CA LEU A 126 -15.87 13.18 7.11
C LEU A 126 -14.80 12.94 6.04
N TRP A 127 -15.21 12.96 4.76
CA TRP A 127 -14.31 12.76 3.63
C TRP A 127 -13.17 13.78 3.59
N GLU A 128 -13.43 15.04 3.93
CA GLU A 128 -12.43 16.13 3.99
C GLU A 128 -11.32 15.88 5.04
N GLU A 129 -11.55 14.99 6.00
CA GLU A 129 -10.57 14.63 7.04
C GLU A 129 -9.80 13.36 6.68
N GLN A 130 -10.15 12.70 5.58
CA GLN A 130 -9.49 11.48 5.13
C GLN A 130 -8.12 11.80 4.46
N PRO A 131 -7.16 10.86 4.52
CA PRO A 131 -5.76 11.11 4.18
C PRO A 131 -5.40 11.08 2.69
#